data_AF-A0A935VRR2-F1
#
_entry.id   AF-A0A935VRR2-F1
#
_cell.length_a   1.000
_cell.length_b   1.000
_cell.length_c   1.000
_cell.angle_alpha   90.00
_cell.angle_beta   90.00
_cell.angle_gamma   90.00
#
_symmetry.space_group_name_H-M   'P 1'
#
loop_
_entity.id
_entity.type
_entity.pdbx_description
1 polymer ?
#
loop_
_entity_poly.entity_id
_entity_poly.type
_entity_poly.pdbx_seq_one_letter_code
_entity_poly.pdbx_strand_id
1 'polypeptide(L)'
;MINIREKDFSKRTQKDYSLSFKLQIVDEIEKGYLTYKQSQKKYGVQGRSTVLQWLRKHGTLDWKSKTPMKKKAPQKRIYPNWKKRSSCWKQKNRY
;
A
#
# COMPACT_ATOMS: atom_id res chain seq x y z
N MET A 1 -12.09 26.05 -4.53
CA MET A 1 -11.93 24.75 -3.83
C MET A 1 -12.39 23.65 -4.78
N ILE A 2 -11.51 22.76 -5.24
CA ILE A 2 -11.84 21.81 -6.32
C ILE A 2 -12.59 20.60 -5.72
N ASN A 3 -13.85 20.42 -6.10
CA ASN A 3 -14.77 19.39 -5.61
C ASN A 3 -14.30 17.97 -5.98
N ILE A 4 -14.17 17.07 -5.00
CA ILE A 4 -13.64 15.70 -5.16
C ILE A 4 -14.73 14.68 -5.56
N ARG A 5 -15.96 15.12 -5.84
CA ARG A 5 -17.17 14.28 -5.86
C ARG A 5 -17.73 13.85 -7.22
N GLU A 6 -16.98 13.98 -8.31
CA GLU A 6 -17.36 13.39 -9.60
C GLU A 6 -16.15 12.70 -10.22
N LYS A 7 -15.64 11.67 -9.54
CA LYS A 7 -14.73 10.75 -10.21
C LYS A 7 -15.60 9.70 -10.87
N ASP A 8 -16.11 10.06 -12.04
CA ASP A 8 -16.88 9.18 -12.91
C ASP A 8 -16.19 7.80 -12.95
N PHE A 9 -16.84 6.79 -12.37
CA PHE A 9 -16.34 5.41 -12.33
C PHE A 9 -16.53 4.74 -13.69
N SER A 10 -16.34 5.49 -14.78
CA SER A 10 -16.23 4.96 -16.13
C SER A 10 -15.31 3.75 -16.12
N LYS A 11 -15.84 2.63 -16.62
CA LYS A 11 -15.17 1.34 -16.64
C LYS A 11 -13.77 1.51 -17.21
N ARG A 12 -12.78 0.94 -16.53
CA ARG A 12 -11.38 0.97 -16.99
C ARG A 12 -11.32 0.30 -18.35
N THR A 13 -11.01 1.06 -19.39
CA THR A 13 -10.68 0.51 -20.69
C THR A 13 -9.20 0.10 -20.68
N GLN A 14 -8.89 -1.02 -21.31
CA GLN A 14 -7.50 -1.43 -21.50
C GLN A 14 -6.86 -0.42 -22.46
N LYS A 15 -6.00 0.44 -21.92
CA LYS A 15 -5.15 1.33 -22.69
C LYS A 15 -3.75 0.75 -22.75
N ASP A 16 -3.31 0.41 -23.95
CA ASP A 16 -1.93 0.05 -24.21
C ASP A 16 -1.09 1.31 -24.30
N TYR A 17 -0.37 1.58 -23.22
CA TYR A 17 0.62 2.65 -23.18
C TYR A 17 1.91 2.15 -23.85
N SER A 18 2.35 2.86 -24.89
CA SER A 18 3.61 2.58 -25.57
C SER A 18 4.81 2.69 -24.61
N LEU A 19 5.89 1.97 -24.90
CA LEU A 19 7.09 2.01 -24.06
C LEU A 19 7.69 3.42 -23.99
N SER A 20 7.77 4.12 -25.12
CA SER A 20 8.26 5.51 -25.20
C SER A 20 7.48 6.44 -24.28
N PHE A 21 6.16 6.33 -24.26
CA PHE A 21 5.30 7.13 -23.37
C PHE A 21 5.59 6.86 -21.90
N LYS A 22 5.79 5.59 -21.52
CA LYS A 22 6.15 5.21 -20.15
C LYS A 22 7.47 5.83 -19.74
N LEU A 23 8.47 5.77 -20.61
CA LEU A 23 9.81 6.32 -20.35
C LEU A 23 9.77 7.85 -20.22
N GLN A 24 9.03 8.54 -21.08
CA GLN A 24 8.87 10.00 -20.99
C GLN A 24 8.29 10.43 -19.64
N ILE A 25 7.24 9.74 -19.17
CA ILE A 25 6.64 10.04 -17.86
C ILE A 25 7.63 9.76 -16.73
N VAL A 26 8.41 8.68 -16.81
CA VAL A 26 9.41 8.34 -15.80
C VAL A 26 10.51 9.40 -15.75
N ASP A 27 11.05 9.81 -16.89
CA ASP A 27 12.08 10.84 -17.01
C ASP A 27 11.63 12.19 -16.41
N GLU A 28 10.41 12.65 -16.71
CA GLU A 28 9.87 13.90 -16.13
C GLU A 28 9.74 13.84 -14.60
N ILE A 29 9.44 12.66 -14.05
CA ILE A 29 9.33 12.45 -12.61
C ILE A 29 10.71 12.38 -11.96
N GLU A 30 11.67 11.69 -12.59
CA GLU A 30 13.04 11.57 -12.09
C GLU A 30 13.78 12.91 -12.09
N LYS A 31 13.52 13.75 -13.09
CA LYS A 31 14.01 15.13 -13.13
C LYS A 31 13.33 16.05 -12.10
N GLY A 32 12.25 15.59 -11.46
CA GLY A 32 11.53 16.34 -10.42
C GLY A 32 10.58 17.41 -10.95
N TYR A 33 10.34 17.49 -12.26
CA TYR A 33 9.40 18.45 -12.85
C TYR A 33 7.95 18.17 -12.44
N LEU A 34 7.60 16.89 -12.26
CA LEU A 34 6.27 16.46 -11.89
C LEU A 34 6.32 15.37 -10.82
N THR A 35 5.41 15.44 -9.85
CA THR A 35 5.14 14.31 -8.95
C THR A 35 4.29 13.26 -9.68
N TYR A 36 4.38 11.99 -9.29
CA TYR A 36 3.55 10.91 -9.85
C TYR A 36 2.03 11.21 -9.81
N LYS A 37 1.53 11.93 -8.80
CA LYS A 37 0.12 12.35 -8.74
C LYS A 37 -0.23 13.42 -9.78
N GLN A 38 0.71 14.30 -10.08
CA GLN A 38 0.55 15.37 -11.06
C GLN A 38 0.64 14.81 -12.48
N SER A 39 1.64 13.95 -12.75
CA SER A 39 1.76 13.27 -14.04
C SER A 39 0.52 12.42 -14.35
N GLN A 40 -0.03 11.73 -13.34
CA GLN A 40 -1.27 10.97 -13.51
C GLN A 40 -2.44 11.85 -13.99
N LYS A 41 -2.60 13.05 -13.42
CA LYS A 41 -3.66 13.99 -13.82
C LYS A 41 -3.37 14.60 -15.19
N LYS A 42 -2.13 15.03 -15.43
CA LYS A 42 -1.68 15.67 -16.69
C LYS A 42 -1.84 14.74 -17.90
N TYR A 43 -1.44 13.47 -17.74
CA TYR A 43 -1.45 12.47 -18.81
C TYR A 43 -2.71 11.60 -18.83
N GLY A 44 -3.67 11.84 -17.93
CA GLY A 44 -4.94 11.09 -17.89
C GLY A 44 -4.79 9.61 -17.56
N VAL A 45 -3.77 9.25 -16.77
CA VAL A 45 -3.54 7.85 -16.39
C VAL A 45 -4.59 7.40 -15.37
N GLN A 46 -5.42 6.42 -15.75
CA GLN A 46 -6.57 6.00 -14.95
C GLN A 46 -6.17 5.26 -13.64
N GLY A 47 -5.03 4.57 -13.63
CA GLY A 47 -4.59 3.79 -12.48
C GLY A 47 -3.72 4.57 -11.51
N ARG A 48 -4.12 4.62 -10.22
CA ARG A 48 -3.39 5.32 -9.15
C ARG A 48 -1.99 4.78 -8.91
N SER A 49 -1.77 3.50 -9.21
CA SER A 49 -0.51 2.78 -9.02
C SER A 49 0.25 2.53 -10.33
N THR A 50 -0.32 2.88 -11.49
CA THR A 50 0.28 2.56 -12.80
C THR A 50 1.59 3.28 -13.00
N VAL A 51 1.63 4.59 -12.72
CA VAL A 51 2.86 5.40 -12.80
C VAL A 51 3.91 4.87 -11.81
N LEU A 52 3.50 4.49 -10.59
CA LEU A 52 4.40 3.88 -9.61
C LEU A 52 4.96 2.54 -10.09
N GLN A 53 4.17 1.75 -10.82
CA GLN A 53 4.63 0.49 -11.38
C GLN A 53 5.64 0.71 -12.52
N TRP A 54 5.46 1.75 -13.33
CA TRP A 54 6.46 2.14 -14.35
C TRP A 54 7.76 2.61 -13.71
N LEU A 55 7.68 3.46 -12.67
CA LEU A 55 8.85 3.90 -11.90
C LEU A 55 9.61 2.72 -11.29
N ARG A 56 8.93 1.66 -10.83
CA ARG A 56 9.59 0.46 -10.28
C ARG A 56 10.26 -0.42 -11.34
N LYS A 57 9.76 -0.39 -12.58
CA LYS A 57 10.27 -1.21 -13.68
C LYS A 57 11.34 -0.51 -14.51
N HIS A 58 11.18 0.80 -14.69
CA HIS A 58 11.96 1.62 -15.60
C HIS A 58 12.69 2.76 -14.90
N GLY A 59 12.43 3.01 -13.61
CA GLY A 59 13.14 4.03 -12.86
C GLY A 59 14.52 3.54 -12.43
N THR A 60 15.45 4.49 -12.38
CA THR A 60 16.85 4.33 -12.04
C THR A 60 17.09 4.47 -10.54
N LEU A 61 16.20 5.17 -9.83
CA LEU A 61 16.17 5.17 -8.36
C LEU A 61 15.85 3.75 -7.87
N ASP A 62 16.73 3.15 -7.06
CA ASP A 62 16.50 1.89 -6.37
C ASP A 62 15.33 1.99 -5.37
N TRP A 63 14.08 1.97 -5.86
CA TRP A 63 12.85 1.95 -5.06
C TRP A 63 12.68 0.65 -4.25
N LYS A 64 13.60 -0.30 -4.42
CA LYS A 64 13.78 -1.45 -3.52
C LYS A 64 14.52 -0.98 -2.26
N SER A 65 13.93 -0.07 -1.49
CA SER A 65 14.35 0.10 -0.10
C SER A 65 14.07 -1.22 0.62
N LYS A 66 15.10 -2.06 0.75
CA LYS A 66 15.13 -3.30 1.51
C LYS A 66 14.96 -2.97 3.00
N THR A 67 13.76 -2.61 3.43
CA THR A 67 13.42 -2.80 4.84
C THR A 67 12.78 -4.18 4.94
N PRO A 68 13.48 -5.22 5.41
CA PRO A 68 12.79 -6.42 5.84
C PRO A 68 11.78 -5.97 6.89
N MET A 69 10.50 -6.10 6.59
CA MET A 69 9.45 -5.91 7.59
C MET A 69 9.83 -6.79 8.78
N LYS A 70 10.24 -6.18 9.90
CA LYS A 70 10.53 -6.93 11.13
C LYS A 70 9.30 -7.79 11.40
N LYS A 71 9.45 -9.12 11.34
CA LYS A 71 8.36 -10.06 11.63
C LYS A 71 7.75 -9.62 12.96
N LYS A 72 6.44 -9.36 12.99
CA LYS A 72 5.75 -8.99 14.23
C LYS A 72 6.09 -10.04 15.29
N ALA A 73 6.44 -9.58 16.49
CA ALA A 73 6.68 -10.47 17.62
C ALA A 73 5.52 -11.47 17.75
N PRO A 74 5.79 -12.75 18.06
CA PRO A 74 4.73 -13.75 18.18
C PRO A 74 3.66 -13.25 19.14
N GLN A 75 2.38 -13.51 18.80
CA GLN A 75 1.26 -13.09 19.62
C GLN A 75 1.47 -13.61 21.05
N LYS A 76 1.64 -12.70 22.02
CA LYS A 76 1.72 -13.07 23.43
C LYS A 76 0.34 -13.61 23.81
N ARG A 77 0.26 -14.91 24.12
CA ARG A 77 -0.96 -15.55 24.65
C ARG A 77 -1.34 -14.85 25.96
N ILE A 78 -2.35 -14.00 25.91
CA ILE A 78 -2.98 -13.44 27.10
C ILE A 78 -3.70 -14.61 27.76
N TYR A 79 -3.19 -15.10 28.90
CA TYR A 79 -3.94 -16.06 29.72
C TYR A 79 -5.08 -15.31 30.39
N PRO A 80 -6.35 -15.63 30.09
CA PRO A 80 -7.46 -14.93 30.71
C PRO A 80 -7.63 -15.39 32.16
N ASN A 81 -7.93 -14.44 33.04
CA ASN A 81 -7.93 -14.59 34.51
C ASN A 81 -8.92 -15.64 35.05
N TRP A 82 -9.87 -16.12 34.23
CA TRP A 82 -10.89 -17.07 34.66
C TRP A 82 -10.33 -18.45 35.01
N LYS A 83 -9.22 -18.88 34.40
CA LYS A 83 -8.59 -20.17 34.72
C LYS A 83 -8.05 -20.26 36.16
N LYS A 84 -7.64 -19.13 36.76
CA LYS A 84 -7.18 -19.10 38.17
C LYS A 84 -8.34 -19.29 39.16
N ARG A 85 -9.55 -18.85 38.79
CA ARG A 85 -10.73 -18.94 39.64
C ARG A 85 -11.17 -20.40 39.81
N SER A 86 -11.15 -21.20 38.75
CA SER A 86 -11.53 -22.63 38.80
C SER A 86 -10.62 -23.49 39.68
N SER A 87 -9.34 -23.14 39.83
CA SER A 87 -8.42 -23.89 40.72
C SER A 87 -8.70 -23.61 42.21
N CYS A 88 -9.16 -22.40 42.55
CA CYS A 88 -9.54 -22.03 43.92
C CYS A 88 -10.84 -22.74 44.35
N TRP A 89 -11.76 -23.00 43.42
CA TRP A 89 -13.01 -23.73 43.71
C TRP A 89 -12.77 -25.22 44.06
N LYS A 90 -11.78 -25.88 43.47
CA LYS A 90 -11.49 -27.30 43.75
C LYS A 90 -10.94 -27.57 45.16
N GLN A 91 -10.39 -26.55 45.83
CA GLN A 91 -9.84 -26.71 47.19
C GLN A 91 -10.91 -26.55 48.28
N LYS A 92 -12.03 -25.88 48.00
CA LYS A 92 -13.05 -25.51 49.01
C LYS A 92 -14.10 -26.59 49.29
N ASN A 93 -14.18 -27.66 48.49
CA ASN A 93 -15.14 -28.76 48.67
C ASN A 93 -14.40 -30.09 48.90
N ARG A 94 -13.58 -30.14 49.94
CA ARG A 94 -13.05 -31.38 50.50
C ARG A 94 -13.34 -31.40 51.99
N TYR A 95 -14.61 -31.62 52.31
CA TYR A 95 -15.13 -32.11 53.59
C TYR A 95 -16.28 -33.05 53.28
#